data_AF-A0A8C0HJ54-F1
#
_entry.id   AF-A0A8C0HJ54-F1
#
_cell.length_a   1.000
_cell.length_b   1.000
_cell.length_c   1.000
_cell.angle_alpha   90.00
_cell.angle_beta   90.00
_cell.angle_gamma   90.00
#
_symmetry.space_group_name_H-M   'P 1'
#
loop_
_entity.id
_entity.type
_entity.pdbx_description
1 polymer ?
#
loop_
_entity_poly.entity_id
_entity_poly.type
_entity_poly.pdbx_seq_one_letter_code
_entity_poly.pdbx_strand_id
1 'polypeptide(L)'
;MGRKLDLSGLTDEEAEHVLQVVQRDFSLRKKEEERLSEMKQKLDEEGNKCSILSKQQKFNEHCCIRCCSPFTFLINSKRQCQDCKYNICKSCSSYQKKEKAWICSVCQLLRTQSLDWYYNNVKSRFKCFGSAKVLKNLYKKHRLESGVCPDVVGKNSCVDFLVAYLL
;
A
#
# COMPACT_ATOMS: atom_id res chain seq x y z
N MET A 1 7.43 -29.04 -5.48
CA MET A 1 6.03 -29.21 -5.03
C MET A 1 5.91 -28.63 -3.63
N GLY A 2 5.03 -27.66 -3.39
CA GLY A 2 4.91 -27.03 -2.08
C GLY A 2 4.17 -27.93 -1.09
N ARG A 3 4.76 -28.16 0.09
CA ARG A 3 4.07 -28.88 1.19
C ARG A 3 2.73 -28.21 1.50
N LYS A 4 1.67 -29.03 1.52
CA LYS A 4 0.32 -28.60 1.89
C LYS A 4 0.31 -28.31 3.39
N LEU A 5 -0.33 -27.21 3.79
CA LEU A 5 -0.49 -26.87 5.20
C LEU A 5 -1.54 -27.82 5.79
N ASP A 6 -1.15 -28.59 6.80
CA ASP A 6 -2.06 -29.48 7.52
C ASP A 6 -2.46 -28.84 8.84
N LEU A 7 -3.76 -28.76 9.08
CA LEU A 7 -4.38 -28.15 10.27
C LEU A 7 -5.31 -29.14 10.97
N SER A 8 -5.28 -30.43 10.59
CA SER A 8 -6.14 -31.47 11.16
C SER A 8 -5.92 -31.70 12.66
N GLY A 9 -4.72 -31.42 13.17
CA GLY A 9 -4.39 -31.57 14.59
C GLY A 9 -4.90 -30.47 15.51
N LEU A 10 -5.57 -29.43 15.00
CA LEU A 10 -6.16 -28.38 15.84
C LEU A 10 -7.50 -28.85 16.40
N THR A 11 -7.74 -28.60 17.69
CA THR A 11 -9.06 -28.63 18.31
C THR A 11 -9.95 -27.52 17.78
N ASP A 12 -11.25 -27.57 18.07
CA ASP A 12 -12.20 -26.56 17.63
C ASP A 12 -11.97 -25.21 18.34
N GLU A 13 -11.63 -25.24 19.64
CA GLU A 13 -11.27 -24.02 20.38
C GLU A 13 -9.99 -23.37 19.83
N GLU A 14 -8.98 -24.16 19.46
CA GLU A 14 -7.75 -23.65 18.84
C GLU A 14 -8.02 -23.10 17.43
N ALA A 15 -8.84 -23.79 16.64
CA ALA A 15 -9.20 -23.34 15.29
C ALA A 15 -9.96 -22.00 15.34
N GLU A 16 -10.88 -21.84 16.28
CA GLU A 16 -11.61 -20.59 16.52
C GLU A 16 -10.65 -19.47 16.95
N HIS A 17 -9.73 -19.75 17.87
CA HIS A 17 -8.72 -18.77 18.26
C HIS A 17 -7.84 -18.33 17.09
N VAL A 18 -7.40 -19.27 16.24
CA VAL A 18 -6.64 -18.96 15.02
C VAL A 18 -7.47 -18.10 14.06
N LEU A 19 -8.77 -18.38 13.91
CA LEU A 19 -9.66 -17.59 13.05
C LEU A 19 -9.75 -16.13 13.51
N GLN A 20 -9.81 -15.86 14.81
CA GLN A 20 -9.79 -14.51 15.36
C GLN A 20 -8.48 -13.76 15.05
N VAL A 21 -7.34 -14.46 15.09
CA VAL A 21 -6.03 -13.89 14.66
C VAL A 21 -6.04 -13.58 13.16
N VAL A 22 -6.55 -14.50 12.35
CA VAL A 22 -6.70 -14.32 10.90
C VAL A 22 -7.56 -13.10 10.61
N GLN A 23 -8.72 -12.94 11.26
CA GLN A 23 -9.62 -11.81 11.06
C GLN A 23 -8.96 -10.46 11.35
N ARG A 24 -8.15 -10.37 12.42
CA ARG A 24 -7.37 -9.17 12.73
C ARG A 24 -6.33 -8.86 11.66
N ASP A 25 -5.59 -9.87 11.16
CA ASP A 25 -4.63 -9.67 10.07
C ASP A 25 -5.33 -9.20 8.78
N PHE A 26 -6.51 -9.73 8.45
CA PHE A 26 -7.30 -9.24 7.31
C PHE A 26 -7.73 -7.79 7.47
N SER A 27 -8.20 -7.42 8.66
CA SER A 27 -8.58 -6.03 8.95
C SER A 27 -7.39 -5.08 8.87
N LEU A 28 -6.22 -5.49 9.37
CA LEU A 28 -4.97 -4.73 9.25
C LEU A 28 -4.55 -4.56 7.78
N ARG A 29 -4.61 -5.62 6.99
CA ARG A 29 -4.26 -5.57 5.56
C ARG A 29 -5.20 -4.67 4.77
N LYS A 30 -6.51 -4.73 5.05
CA LYS A 30 -7.50 -3.87 4.40
C LYS A 30 -7.22 -2.39 4.68
N LYS A 31 -6.97 -2.03 5.94
CA LYS A 31 -6.60 -0.65 6.32
C LYS A 31 -5.32 -0.18 5.61
N GLU A 32 -4.33 -1.06 5.47
CA GLU A 32 -3.08 -0.73 4.78
C GLU A 32 -3.28 -0.60 3.26
N GLU A 33 -4.12 -1.43 2.66
CA GLU A 33 -4.50 -1.31 1.24
C GLU A 33 -5.22 0.02 0.97
N GLU A 34 -6.17 0.42 1.84
CA GLU A 34 -6.85 1.71 1.77
C GLU A 34 -5.84 2.87 1.88
N ARG A 35 -4.94 2.83 2.87
CA ARG A 35 -3.88 3.84 3.06
C ARG A 35 -2.98 3.97 1.83
N LEU A 36 -2.56 2.86 1.23
CA LEU A 36 -1.74 2.85 0.02
C LEU A 36 -2.50 3.35 -1.22
N SER A 37 -3.79 3.00 -1.33
CA SER A 37 -4.67 3.47 -2.40
C SER A 37 -4.81 5.00 -2.37
N GLU A 38 -5.12 5.55 -1.20
CA GLU A 38 -5.21 7.01 -1.01
C GLU A 38 -3.89 7.72 -1.32
N MET A 39 -2.77 7.13 -0.90
CA MET A 39 -1.45 7.68 -1.22
C MET A 39 -1.21 7.70 -2.72
N LYS A 40 -1.50 6.59 -3.41
CA LYS A 40 -1.32 6.48 -4.86
C LYS A 40 -2.17 7.52 -5.60
N GLN A 41 -3.43 7.69 -5.20
CA GLN A 41 -4.29 8.73 -5.76
C GLN A 41 -3.67 10.13 -5.58
N LYS A 42 -3.19 10.47 -4.38
CA LYS A 42 -2.53 11.78 -4.13
C LYS A 42 -1.27 11.96 -4.98
N LEU A 43 -0.49 10.89 -5.20
CA LEU A 43 0.68 10.92 -6.07
C LEU A 43 0.29 11.15 -7.54
N ASP A 44 -0.77 10.48 -8.02
CA ASP A 44 -1.28 10.61 -9.38
C ASP A 44 -1.83 12.03 -9.63
N GLU A 45 -2.56 12.60 -8.67
CA GLU A 45 -3.05 13.99 -8.70
C GLU A 45 -1.88 15.00 -8.79
N GLU A 46 -0.86 14.84 -7.94
CA GLU A 46 0.34 15.68 -7.99
C GLU A 46 1.15 15.47 -9.28
N GLY A 47 1.17 14.25 -9.82
CA GLY A 47 1.79 13.93 -11.10
C GLY A 47 1.10 14.64 -12.27
N ASN A 48 -0.23 14.57 -12.33
CA ASN A 48 -1.04 15.25 -13.33
C ASN A 48 -0.86 16.76 -13.28
N LYS A 49 -0.89 17.34 -12.07
CA LYS A 49 -0.60 18.76 -11.84
C LYS A 49 0.79 19.14 -12.34
N CYS A 50 1.83 18.38 -12.01
CA CYS A 50 3.19 18.65 -12.48
C CYS A 50 3.30 18.56 -14.02
N SER A 51 2.59 17.62 -14.65
CA SER A 51 2.55 17.43 -16.12
C SER A 51 1.91 18.63 -16.85
N ILE A 52 0.94 19.29 -16.22
CA ILE A 52 0.31 20.51 -16.77
C ILE A 52 1.24 21.71 -16.55
N LEU A 53 1.73 21.91 -15.33
CA LEU A 53 2.53 23.07 -14.95
C LEU A 53 3.90 23.09 -15.65
N SER A 54 4.50 21.94 -15.94
CA SER A 54 5.79 21.87 -16.63
C SER A 54 5.71 22.33 -18.09
N LYS A 55 4.53 22.28 -18.71
CA LYS A 55 4.29 22.80 -20.07
C LYS A 55 4.14 24.32 -20.12
N GLN A 56 3.82 24.95 -18.99
CA GLN A 56 3.73 26.40 -18.91
C GLN A 56 5.14 27.01 -18.94
N GLN A 57 5.35 27.92 -19.88
CA GLN A 57 6.66 28.50 -20.13
C GLN A 57 7.23 29.12 -18.86
N LYS A 58 8.43 28.65 -18.45
CA LYS A 58 9.18 29.13 -17.28
C LYS A 58 8.43 29.10 -15.95
N PHE A 59 7.31 28.36 -15.84
CA PHE A 59 6.57 28.30 -14.57
C PHE A 59 7.45 27.82 -13.43
N ASN A 60 8.16 26.70 -13.61
CA ASN A 60 9.00 26.16 -12.54
C ASN A 60 10.34 26.90 -12.34
N GLU A 61 10.66 27.87 -13.18
CA GLU A 61 11.77 28.80 -12.91
C GLU A 61 11.38 29.85 -11.88
N HIS A 62 10.10 30.26 -11.88
CA HIS A 62 9.57 31.36 -11.08
C HIS A 62 8.70 30.90 -9.90
N CYS A 63 8.08 29.72 -9.97
CA CYS A 63 7.14 29.20 -9.00
C CYS A 63 7.49 27.78 -8.54
N CYS A 64 7.19 27.49 -7.28
CA CYS A 64 7.30 26.15 -6.71
C CYS A 64 6.34 25.18 -7.43
N ILE A 65 6.83 24.04 -7.92
CA ILE A 65 5.96 23.06 -8.61
C ILE A 65 4.86 22.47 -7.69
N ARG A 66 5.10 22.48 -6.38
CA ARG A 66 4.22 21.86 -5.37
C ARG A 66 3.12 22.78 -4.89
N CYS A 67 3.45 23.99 -4.44
CA CYS A 67 2.46 24.92 -3.90
C CYS A 67 2.05 26.03 -4.88
N CYS A 68 2.65 26.07 -6.07
CA CYS A 68 2.45 27.10 -7.10
C CYS A 68 2.81 28.53 -6.67
N SER A 69 3.35 28.74 -5.47
CA SER A 69 3.75 30.05 -4.99
C SER A 69 5.05 30.53 -5.67
N PRO A 70 5.18 31.84 -5.96
CA PRO A 70 6.39 32.39 -6.57
C PRO A 70 7.58 32.30 -5.62
N PHE A 71 8.77 32.09 -6.18
CA PHE A 71 10.02 32.14 -5.45
C PHE A 71 10.35 33.59 -5.08
N THR A 72 10.81 33.79 -3.85
CA THR A 72 11.31 35.07 -3.37
C THR A 72 12.65 34.84 -2.68
N PHE A 73 13.58 35.79 -2.81
CA PHE A 73 14.97 35.58 -2.39
C PHE A 73 15.11 35.26 -0.89
N LEU A 74 14.32 35.89 -0.02
CA LEU A 74 14.46 35.78 1.45
C LEU A 74 13.47 34.81 2.11
N ILE A 75 12.21 34.81 1.70
CA ILE A 75 11.13 34.09 2.39
C ILE A 75 10.88 32.73 1.74
N ASN A 76 10.87 32.70 0.40
CA ASN A 76 10.49 31.54 -0.39
C ASN A 76 11.61 31.10 -1.34
N SER A 77 12.81 30.91 -0.79
CA SER A 77 14.02 30.59 -1.56
C SER A 77 13.84 29.32 -2.40
N LYS A 78 14.30 29.38 -3.66
CA LYS A 78 14.29 28.26 -4.62
C LYS A 78 15.28 27.16 -4.22
N ARG A 79 14.86 25.90 -4.32
CA ARG A 79 15.67 24.67 -4.14
C ARG A 79 15.32 23.69 -5.25
N GLN A 80 16.24 22.80 -5.63
CA GLN A 80 15.94 21.74 -6.60
C GLN A 80 15.76 20.39 -5.87
N CYS A 81 14.69 19.67 -6.18
CA CYS A 81 14.50 18.30 -5.71
C CYS A 81 15.53 17.37 -6.38
N GLN A 82 16.24 16.56 -5.60
CA GLN A 82 17.23 15.63 -6.13
C GLN A 82 16.61 14.52 -6.99
N ASP A 83 15.39 14.08 -6.68
CA ASP A 83 14.76 12.95 -7.38
C ASP A 83 14.08 13.40 -8.68
N CYS A 84 13.10 14.31 -8.58
CA CYS A 84 12.29 14.71 -9.73
C CYS A 84 12.82 15.95 -10.46
N LYS A 85 13.92 16.56 -10.00
CA LYS A 85 14.60 17.73 -10.60
C LYS A 85 13.78 19.02 -10.72
N TYR A 86 12.52 19.03 -10.28
CA TYR A 86 11.73 20.26 -10.19
C TYR A 86 12.24 21.20 -9.09
N ASN A 87 12.08 22.50 -9.34
CA ASN A 87 12.28 23.54 -8.34
C ASN A 87 11.12 23.58 -7.35
N ILE A 88 11.45 23.70 -6.07
CA ILE A 88 10.54 23.69 -4.93
C ILE A 88 10.94 24.77 -3.94
N CYS A 89 10.00 25.21 -3.13
CA CYS A 89 10.27 26.15 -2.06
C CYS A 89 10.75 25.46 -0.77
N LYS A 90 11.18 26.27 0.19
CA LYS A 90 11.56 25.82 1.54
C LYS A 90 10.49 24.95 2.18
N SER A 91 9.23 25.39 2.20
CA SER A 91 8.12 24.67 2.85
C SER A 91 7.72 23.37 2.16
N CYS A 92 8.01 23.21 0.87
CA CYS A 92 7.75 21.98 0.11
C CYS A 92 8.97 21.05 0.01
N SER A 93 10.03 21.35 0.77
CA SER A 93 11.30 20.63 0.71
C SER A 93 11.74 20.13 2.08
N SER A 94 12.41 18.98 2.11
CA SER A 94 13.10 18.44 3.28
C SER A 94 14.57 18.19 2.93
N TYR A 95 15.47 18.42 3.89
CA TYR A 95 16.91 18.17 3.71
C TYR A 95 17.27 16.76 4.14
N GLN A 96 17.84 15.98 3.22
CA GLN A 96 18.37 14.65 3.50
C GLN A 96 19.85 14.75 3.87
N LYS A 97 20.15 14.62 5.17
CA LYS A 97 21.51 14.77 5.71
C LYS A 97 22.53 13.82 5.08
N LYS A 98 22.15 12.55 4.85
CA LYS A 98 23.05 11.52 4.29
C LYS A 98 23.45 11.83 2.84
N GLU A 99 22.50 12.23 2.02
CA GLU A 99 22.71 12.56 0.60
C GLU A 99 23.14 14.03 0.39
N LYS A 100 23.15 14.83 1.47
CA LYS A 100 23.36 16.27 1.46
C LYS A 100 22.47 17.01 0.44
N ALA A 101 21.24 16.53 0.25
CA ALA A 101 20.38 16.95 -0.86
C ALA A 101 18.97 17.36 -0.40
N TRP A 102 18.29 18.18 -1.20
CA TRP A 102 16.90 18.58 -0.97
C TRP A 102 15.94 17.64 -1.70
N ILE A 103 14.88 17.20 -1.03
CA ILE A 103 13.83 16.34 -1.58
C ILE A 103 12.48 17.02 -1.41
N CYS A 104 11.62 16.95 -2.43
CA CYS A 104 10.25 17.46 -2.31
C CYS A 104 9.37 16.56 -1.45
N SER A 105 8.32 17.12 -0.84
CA SER A 105 7.36 16.36 -0.02
C SER A 105 6.83 15.09 -0.70
N VAL A 106 6.56 15.15 -2.00
CA VAL A 106 6.05 14.02 -2.80
C VAL A 106 7.10 12.91 -2.97
N CYS A 107 8.34 13.25 -3.31
CA CYS A 107 9.42 12.26 -3.43
C CYS A 107 9.79 11.66 -2.06
N GLN A 108 9.71 12.46 -0.99
CA GLN A 108 9.90 11.99 0.38
C GLN A 108 8.83 10.96 0.77
N LEU A 109 7.56 11.24 0.43
CA LEU A 109 6.43 10.34 0.63
C LEU A 109 6.66 9.00 -0.07
N LEU A 110 7.05 9.04 -1.35
CA LEU A 110 7.35 7.84 -2.13
C LEU A 110 8.47 7.01 -1.52
N ARG A 111 9.60 7.63 -1.14
CA ARG A 111 10.74 6.93 -0.53
C ARG A 111 10.40 6.22 0.78
N THR A 112 9.53 6.81 1.59
CA THR A 112 9.35 6.40 2.99
C THR A 112 8.08 5.61 3.25
N GLN A 113 7.01 5.81 2.46
CA GLN A 113 5.69 5.27 2.80
C GLN A 113 5.10 4.33 1.76
N SER A 114 5.58 4.33 0.51
CA SER A 114 5.01 3.43 -0.52
C SER A 114 5.34 1.96 -0.24
N LEU A 115 6.51 1.71 0.36
CA LEU A 115 7.04 0.36 0.62
C LEU A 115 7.01 -0.53 -0.63
N ASP A 116 7.15 0.07 -1.82
CA ASP A 116 7.02 -0.64 -3.10
C ASP A 116 7.99 -1.83 -3.18
N TRP A 117 9.21 -1.65 -2.67
CA TRP A 117 10.23 -2.71 -2.62
C TRP A 117 9.74 -3.94 -1.84
N TYR A 118 9.00 -3.75 -0.75
CA TYR A 118 8.48 -4.83 0.09
C TYR A 118 7.30 -5.50 -0.60
N TYR A 119 6.29 -4.72 -1.03
CA TYR A 119 5.08 -5.29 -1.63
C TYR A 119 5.35 -5.98 -2.96
N ASN A 120 6.25 -5.43 -3.79
CA ASN A 120 6.65 -6.08 -5.04
C ASN A 120 7.38 -7.40 -4.80
N ASN A 121 8.28 -7.45 -3.80
CA ASN A 121 8.98 -8.69 -3.43
C ASN A 121 8.05 -9.73 -2.80
N VAL A 122 7.08 -9.31 -1.97
CA VAL A 122 6.08 -10.24 -1.41
C VAL A 122 5.19 -10.79 -2.52
N LYS A 123 4.68 -9.95 -3.44
CA LYS A 123 3.84 -10.38 -4.57
C LYS A 123 4.60 -11.29 -5.54
N SER A 124 5.89 -11.07 -5.76
CA SER A 124 6.69 -11.91 -6.65
C SER A 124 6.98 -13.29 -6.05
N ARG A 125 7.11 -13.38 -4.71
CA ARG A 125 7.42 -14.64 -4.01
C ARG A 125 6.19 -15.46 -3.64
N PHE A 126 5.06 -14.82 -3.33
CA PHE A 126 3.90 -15.50 -2.76
C PHE A 126 2.62 -15.25 -3.56
N LYS A 127 1.93 -16.33 -3.94
CA LYS A 127 0.64 -16.26 -4.65
C LYS A 127 -0.53 -15.79 -3.76
N CYS A 128 -0.42 -16.00 -2.45
CA CYS A 128 -1.38 -15.55 -1.45
C CYS A 128 -0.64 -15.34 -0.12
N PHE A 129 -1.17 -14.48 0.74
CA PHE A 129 -0.59 -14.25 2.07
C PHE A 129 -0.94 -15.39 3.03
N GLY A 130 -0.16 -15.51 4.11
CA GLY A 130 -0.26 -16.60 5.09
C GLY A 130 -1.68 -16.80 5.62
N SER A 131 -2.34 -15.75 6.10
CA SER A 131 -3.68 -15.83 6.68
C SER A 131 -4.75 -16.25 5.68
N ALA A 132 -4.65 -15.85 4.40
CA ALA A 132 -5.53 -16.37 3.34
C ALA A 132 -5.31 -17.88 3.11
N LYS A 133 -4.05 -18.35 3.19
CA LYS A 133 -3.73 -19.78 3.11
C LYS A 133 -4.27 -20.54 4.33
N VAL A 134 -4.16 -19.97 5.53
CA VAL A 134 -4.71 -20.57 6.78
C VAL A 134 -6.22 -20.67 6.70
N LEU A 135 -6.92 -19.57 6.39
CA LEU A 135 -8.38 -19.53 6.25
C LEU A 135 -8.89 -20.58 5.26
N LYS A 136 -8.24 -20.70 4.10
CA LYS A 136 -8.58 -21.72 3.09
C LYS A 136 -8.44 -23.16 3.60
N ASN A 137 -7.47 -23.44 4.47
CA ASN A 137 -7.27 -24.79 5.02
C ASN A 137 -8.19 -25.07 6.21
N LEU A 138 -8.46 -24.08 7.07
CA LEU A 138 -9.48 -24.19 8.13
C LEU A 138 -10.85 -24.48 7.52
N TYR A 139 -11.23 -23.75 6.48
CA TYR A 139 -12.49 -24.02 5.76
C TYR A 139 -12.53 -25.42 5.16
N LYS A 140 -11.42 -25.88 4.58
CA LYS A 140 -11.35 -27.22 4.01
C LYS A 140 -11.50 -28.31 5.08
N LYS A 141 -10.96 -28.11 6.29
CA LYS A 141 -11.14 -29.01 7.44
C LYS A 141 -12.64 -29.10 7.79
N HIS A 142 -13.26 -27.96 8.09
CA HIS A 142 -14.68 -27.90 8.46
C HIS A 142 -15.57 -28.56 7.41
N ARG A 143 -15.32 -28.31 6.12
CA ARG A 143 -16.08 -28.97 5.03
C ARG A 143 -15.96 -30.50 5.00
N LEU A 144 -14.78 -31.03 5.32
CA LEU A 144 -14.57 -32.48 5.37
C LEU A 144 -15.28 -33.10 6.57
N GLU A 145 -15.41 -32.35 7.66
CA GLU A 145 -16.08 -32.77 8.90
C GLU A 145 -17.60 -32.64 8.80
N SER A 146 -18.13 -31.62 8.12
CA SER A 146 -19.58 -31.35 8.00
C SER A 146 -20.28 -32.03 6.82
N GLY A 147 -19.56 -32.66 5.87
CA GLY A 147 -20.16 -33.40 4.75
C GLY A 147 -20.87 -32.58 3.66
N VAL A 148 -20.66 -31.26 3.56
CA VAL A 148 -21.41 -30.36 2.65
C VAL A 148 -20.81 -30.28 1.23
N CYS A 149 -21.62 -30.63 0.22
CA CYS A 149 -21.31 -30.59 -1.22
C CYS A 149 -21.33 -29.14 -1.78
N PRO A 150 -20.54 -28.81 -2.83
CA PRO A 150 -20.35 -27.42 -3.28
C PRO A 150 -21.40 -26.97 -4.30
N ASP A 151 -22.09 -25.87 -4.01
CA ASP A 151 -22.58 -24.98 -5.06
C ASP A 151 -21.96 -23.58 -4.91
N VAL A 152 -21.24 -23.21 -5.99
CA VAL A 152 -20.86 -21.88 -6.46
C VAL A 152 -20.29 -20.89 -5.42
N VAL A 153 -18.96 -20.79 -5.36
CA VAL A 153 -18.31 -19.49 -5.06
C VAL A 153 -17.33 -19.18 -6.18
N GLY A 154 -17.80 -18.35 -7.10
CA GLY A 154 -17.02 -17.74 -8.16
C GLY A 154 -15.88 -16.89 -7.59
N LYS A 155 -14.89 -16.66 -8.44
CA LYS A 155 -13.77 -15.74 -8.17
C LYS A 155 -14.32 -14.38 -7.75
N ASN A 156 -14.38 -14.09 -6.46
CA ASN A 156 -14.36 -12.73 -5.91
C ASN A 156 -14.03 -12.77 -4.42
N SER A 157 -13.25 -11.76 -4.05
CA SER A 157 -12.54 -11.43 -2.80
C SER A 157 -12.50 -12.46 -1.64
N CYS A 158 -11.30 -12.58 -1.06
CA CYS A 158 -11.09 -13.28 0.21
C CYS A 158 -11.86 -12.65 1.40
N VAL A 159 -12.53 -11.52 1.19
CA VAL A 159 -13.40 -10.81 2.14
C VAL A 159 -14.80 -11.41 2.13
N ASP A 160 -15.32 -11.81 0.96
CA ASP A 160 -16.61 -12.50 0.81
C ASP A 160 -16.61 -13.86 1.55
N PHE A 161 -15.43 -14.49 1.65
CA PHE A 161 -15.24 -15.73 2.41
C PHE A 161 -15.22 -15.56 3.93
N LEU A 162 -14.87 -14.37 4.44
CA LEU A 162 -14.94 -14.06 5.88
C LEU A 162 -16.38 -13.77 6.32
N VAL A 163 -17.19 -13.19 5.43
CA VAL A 163 -18.62 -12.95 5.65
C VAL A 163 -19.38 -14.28 5.75
N ALA A 164 -19.01 -15.28 4.94
CA ALA A 164 -19.62 -16.62 4.97
C ALA A 164 -19.34 -17.44 6.24
N TYR A 165 -18.47 -16.98 7.14
CA TYR A 165 -18.18 -17.62 8.43
C TYR A 165 -18.76 -16.87 9.63
N LEU A 166 -19.36 -15.70 9.41
CA LEU A 166 -19.86 -14.79 10.44
C LEU A 166 -21.38 -14.54 10.34
N LEU A 167 -22.07 -15.30 9.49
CA LEU A 167 -23.53 -15.43 9.39
C LEU A 167 -23.89 -16.91 9.31
#